data_AF-A0A933APR5-F1
#
_entry.id   AF-A0A933APR5-F1
#
_cell.length_a   1.000
_cell.length_b   1.000
_cell.length_c   1.000
_cell.angle_alpha   90.00
_cell.angle_beta   90.00
_cell.angle_gamma   90.00
#
_symmetry.space_group_name_H-M   'P 1'
#
loop_
_entity.id
_entity.type
_entity.pdbx_description
1 polymer ?
#
loop_
_entity_poly.entity_id
_entity_poly.type
_entity_poly.pdbx_seq_one_letter_code
_entity_poly.pdbx_strand_id
1 'polypeptide(L)'
;MANIYLLDLPFGRSGLDLARSDADASVVLVQDGVYLDARAAVQAGMKVYAIRKDAEQRGLAGRLPASVELIDYGRLVDLIVEHKVVNFT
;
A
#
# COMPACT_ATOMS: atom_id res chain seq x y z
N MET A 1 -7.77 -16.88 -0.20
CA MET A 1 -7.24 -15.89 0.76
C MET A 1 -6.44 -14.90 -0.07
N ALA A 2 -6.95 -13.67 -0.18
CA ALA A 2 -6.32 -12.65 -1.01
C ALA A 2 -4.94 -12.25 -0.46
N ASN A 3 -4.05 -11.83 -1.35
CA ASN A 3 -2.72 -11.37 -0.96
C ASN A 3 -2.76 -9.89 -0.55
N ILE A 4 -1.95 -9.55 0.46
CA ILE A 4 -1.67 -8.16 0.80
C ILE A 4 -0.18 -7.87 0.61
N TYR A 5 0.11 -6.85 -0.18
CA TYR A 5 1.46 -6.45 -0.53
C TYR A 5 1.88 -5.28 0.36
N LEU A 6 2.92 -5.47 1.16
CA LEU A 6 3.52 -4.39 1.95
C LEU A 6 4.68 -3.81 1.16
N LEU A 7 4.58 -2.54 0.78
CA LEU A 7 5.53 -1.90 -0.11
C LEU A 7 6.31 -0.80 0.60
N ASP A 8 7.64 -0.91 0.56
CA ASP A 8 8.58 0.15 0.92
C ASP A 8 9.59 0.38 -0.22
N LEU A 9 10.30 1.50 -0.21
CA LEU A 9 11.43 1.72 -1.12
C LEU A 9 12.70 1.01 -0.60
N PRO A 10 13.60 0.57 -1.51
CA PRO A 10 13.62 0.80 -2.96
C PRO A 10 12.81 -0.22 -3.79
N PHE A 11 12.39 -1.34 -3.21
CA PHE A 11 11.83 -2.48 -3.95
C PHE A 11 10.33 -2.39 -4.22
N GLY A 12 9.64 -1.43 -3.62
CA GLY A 12 8.19 -1.29 -3.69
C GLY A 12 7.67 -1.01 -5.10
N ARG A 13 8.51 -0.53 -6.04
CA ARG A 13 8.13 -0.46 -7.47
C ARG A 13 7.92 -1.85 -8.05
N SER A 14 8.89 -2.75 -7.87
CA SER A 14 8.77 -4.15 -8.30
C SER A 14 7.63 -4.86 -7.58
N GLY A 15 7.43 -4.57 -6.30
CA GLY A 15 6.30 -5.10 -5.54
C GLY A 15 4.94 -4.60 -6.04
N LEU A 16 4.84 -3.33 -6.42
CA LEU A 16 3.63 -2.76 -7.02
C LEU A 16 3.32 -3.39 -8.38
N ASP A 17 4.33 -3.59 -9.22
CA ASP A 17 4.17 -4.25 -10.51
C ASP A 17 3.72 -5.71 -10.35
N LEU A 18 4.23 -6.43 -9.34
CA LEU A 18 3.77 -7.77 -9.01
C LEU A 18 2.34 -7.76 -8.46
N ALA A 19 1.98 -6.82 -7.59
CA ALA A 19 0.62 -6.70 -7.07
C ALA A 19 -0.40 -6.47 -8.20
N ARG A 20 -0.03 -5.72 -9.23
CA ARG A 20 -0.88 -5.45 -10.41
C ARG A 20 -1.16 -6.67 -11.28
N SER A 21 -0.36 -7.74 -11.18
CA SER A 21 -0.64 -9.00 -11.88
C SER A 21 -1.47 -9.97 -11.04
N ASP A 22 -1.81 -9.61 -9.81
CA ASP A 22 -2.68 -10.35 -8.90
C ASP A 22 -4.04 -9.63 -8.78
N ALA A 23 -5.06 -10.21 -9.41
CA ALA A 23 -6.38 -9.57 -9.55
C ALA A 23 -7.11 -9.34 -8.21
N ASP A 24 -6.79 -10.13 -7.19
CA ASP A 24 -7.44 -10.05 -5.88
C ASP A 24 -6.55 -9.35 -4.83
N ALA A 25 -5.40 -8.82 -5.23
CA ALA A 25 -4.45 -8.22 -4.30
C ALA A 25 -4.91 -6.87 -3.74
N SER A 26 -4.46 -6.59 -2.53
CA SER A 26 -4.46 -5.24 -1.95
C SER A 26 -3.02 -4.79 -1.65
N VAL A 27 -2.80 -3.49 -1.64
CA VAL A 27 -1.48 -2.88 -1.39
C VAL A 27 -1.53 -2.01 -0.15
N VAL A 28 -0.50 -2.07 0.70
CA VAL A 28 -0.24 -1.10 1.76
C VAL A 28 1.09 -0.41 1.50
N LEU A 29 1.06 0.91 1.41
CA LEU A 29 2.23 1.76 1.37
C LEU A 29 2.69 2.04 2.81
N VAL A 30 3.90 1.63 3.16
CA VAL A 30 4.48 1.76 4.50
C VAL A 30 5.89 2.37 4.39
N GLN A 31 6.35 3.06 5.42
CA GLN A 31 7.65 3.74 5.44
C GLN A 31 7.84 4.68 4.23
N ASP A 32 8.89 4.53 3.43
CA ASP A 32 9.16 5.33 2.22
C ASP A 32 8.28 4.89 1.03
N GLY A 33 7.58 3.76 1.13
CA GLY A 33 6.60 3.31 0.15
C GLY A 33 5.48 4.32 -0.12
N VAL A 34 5.19 5.24 0.81
CA VAL A 34 4.21 6.32 0.59
C VAL A 34 4.58 7.28 -0.54
N TYR A 35 5.82 7.26 -1.01
CA TYR A 35 6.26 8.02 -2.20
C TYR A 35 5.96 7.32 -3.54
N LEU A 36 5.51 6.06 -3.53
CA LEU A 36 5.17 5.33 -4.75
C LEU A 36 3.95 5.95 -5.43
N ASP A 37 3.96 5.99 -6.77
CA ASP A 37 2.80 6.45 -7.53
C ASP A 37 1.71 5.37 -7.57
N ALA A 38 0.77 5.47 -6.64
CA ALA A 38 -0.37 4.57 -6.56
C ALA A 38 -1.50 4.88 -7.56
N ARG A 39 -1.40 5.93 -8.40
CA ARG A 39 -2.50 6.32 -9.30
C ARG A 39 -2.86 5.24 -10.29
N ALA A 40 -1.85 4.58 -10.89
CA ALA A 40 -2.08 3.50 -11.85
C ALA A 40 -2.75 2.28 -11.20
N ALA A 41 -2.36 1.96 -9.96
CA ALA A 41 -2.96 0.90 -9.16
C ALA A 41 -4.43 1.18 -8.84
N VAL A 42 -4.71 2.39 -8.36
CA VAL A 42 -6.08 2.86 -8.10
C VAL A 42 -6.94 2.82 -9.36
N GLN A 43 -6.43 3.32 -10.49
CA GLN A 43 -7.17 3.37 -11.76
C GLN A 43 -7.50 1.97 -12.29
N ALA A 44 -6.69 0.97 -11.94
CA ALA A 44 -6.95 -0.44 -12.23
C ALA A 44 -7.97 -1.08 -11.27
N GLY A 45 -8.52 -0.33 -10.31
CA GLY A 45 -9.49 -0.82 -9.33
C GLY A 45 -8.87 -1.55 -8.14
N MET A 46 -7.53 -1.53 -8.00
CA MET A 46 -6.85 -2.19 -6.88
C MET A 46 -7.06 -1.40 -5.59
N LYS A 47 -7.29 -2.11 -4.47
CA LYS A 47 -7.42 -1.48 -3.16
C LYS A 47 -6.05 -1.09 -2.62
N VAL A 48 -5.86 0.21 -2.36
CA VAL A 48 -4.60 0.76 -1.87
C VAL A 48 -4.80 1.46 -0.54
N TYR A 49 -3.99 1.09 0.44
CA TYR A 49 -3.89 1.73 1.73
C TYR A 49 -2.54 2.45 1.86
N ALA A 50 -2.45 3.44 2.74
CA ALA A 50 -1.19 4.03 3.15
C ALA A 50 -1.18 4.28 4.66
N ILE A 51 -0.03 4.08 5.30
CA ILE A 51 0.12 4.35 6.73
C ILE A 51 0.09 5.87 6.95
N ARG A 52 -0.93 6.32 7.66
CA ARG A 52 -1.18 7.74 7.96
C ARG A 52 0.04 8.40 8.59
N LYS A 53 0.61 7.78 9.62
CA LYS A 53 1.79 8.29 10.33
C LYS A 53 2.96 8.52 9.38
N ASP A 54 3.21 7.59 8.46
CA ASP A 54 4.33 7.66 7.52
C ASP A 54 4.10 8.75 6.46
N ALA A 55 2.86 8.87 5.98
CA ALA A 55 2.46 9.93 5.06
C ALA A 55 2.54 11.33 5.72
N GLU A 56 2.10 11.47 6.96
CA GLU A 56 2.16 12.73 7.72
C GLU A 56 3.61 13.17 7.96
N GLN A 57 4.46 12.26 8.44
CA GLN A 57 5.88 12.55 8.70
C GLN A 57 6.65 12.96 7.42
N ARG A 58 6.17 12.53 6.26
CA ARG A 58 6.74 12.87 4.94
C ARG A 58 6.02 14.03 4.23
N GLY A 59 5.02 14.64 4.87
CA GLY A 59 4.27 15.77 4.30
C GLY A 59 3.37 15.40 3.11
N LEU A 60 2.87 14.16 3.07
CA LEU A 60 2.05 13.60 1.99
C LEU A 60 0.57 13.43 2.34
N ALA A 61 0.14 13.69 3.58
CA ALA A 61 -1.23 13.44 4.05
C ALA A 61 -2.34 14.08 3.18
N GLY A 62 -2.05 15.19 2.49
CA GLY A 62 -2.96 15.84 1.52
C GLY A 62 -2.56 15.70 0.06
N ARG A 63 -1.54 14.90 -0.25
CA ARG A 63 -0.96 14.73 -1.61
C ARG A 63 -1.21 13.34 -2.20
N LEU A 64 -1.62 12.39 -1.36
CA LEU A 64 -2.02 11.07 -1.82
C LEU A 64 -3.37 11.13 -2.57
N PRO A 65 -3.61 10.24 -3.55
CA PRO A 65 -4.91 10.14 -4.20
C PRO A 65 -6.04 9.92 -3.19
N ALA A 66 -7.20 10.54 -3.39
CA ALA A 66 -8.34 10.44 -2.46
C ALA A 66 -8.90 9.01 -2.28
N SER A 67 -8.63 8.14 -3.24
CA SER A 67 -8.97 6.71 -3.22
C SER A 67 -8.00 5.86 -2.39
N VAL A 68 -6.85 6.40 -1.98
CA VAL A 68 -5.93 5.72 -1.08
C VAL A 68 -6.47 5.86 0.34
N GLU A 69 -6.74 4.74 0.99
CA GLU A 69 -7.27 4.72 2.35
C GLU A 69 -6.14 4.90 3.38
N LEU A 70 -6.19 5.99 4.15
CA LEU A 70 -5.22 6.27 5.22
C LEU A 70 -5.55 5.47 6.47
N ILE A 71 -4.70 4.50 6.80
CA ILE A 71 -4.85 3.59 7.95
C ILE A 71 -3.76 3.83 9.00
N ASP A 72 -3.97 3.31 10.21
CA ASP A 72 -2.93 3.23 11.23
C ASP A 72 -2.28 1.84 11.28
N TYR A 73 -1.28 1.69 12.15
CA TYR A 73 -0.60 0.41 12.34
C TYR A 73 -1.49 -0.66 12.98
N GLY A 74 -2.52 -0.28 13.74
CA GLY A 74 -3.48 -1.24 14.30
C GLY A 74 -4.27 -1.92 13.19
N ARG A 75 -4.81 -1.13 12.25
CA ARG A 75 -5.50 -1.66 11.09
C ARG A 75 -4.58 -2.45 10.16
N LEU A 76 -3.30 -2.07 10.05
CA LEU A 76 -2.32 -2.90 9.33
C LEU A 76 -2.18 -4.29 9.95
N VAL A 77 -2.11 -4.39 11.29
CA VAL A 77 -2.04 -5.68 11.97
C VAL A 77 -3.27 -6.53 11.66
N ASP A 78 -4.47 -5.95 11.71
CA ASP A 78 -5.70 -6.67 11.33
C ASP A 78 -5.60 -7.21 9.89
N LEU A 79 -5.19 -6.36 8.95
CA LEU A 79 -5.05 -6.74 7.54
C LEU A 79 -4.02 -7.86 7.34
N ILE A 80 -2.90 -7.84 8.06
CA ILE A 80 -1.86 -8.88 8.04
C ILE A 80 -2.41 -10.21 8.56
N VAL A 81 -3.27 -10.19 9.58
CA VAL A 81 -3.90 -11.41 10.13
C VAL A 81 -4.96 -11.97 9.19
N GLU A 82 -5.70 -11.10 8.49
CA GLU A 82 -6.78 -11.47 7.56
C GLU A 82 -6.27 -12.02 6.20
N HIS A 83 -5.04 -11.70 5.79
CA HIS A 83 -4.53 -11.92 4.42
C HIS A 83 -3.19 -12.65 4.37
N LYS A 84 -2.85 -13.20 3.19
CA LYS A 84 -1.50 -13.72 2.97
C LYS A 84 -0.56 -12.56 2.63
N VAL A 85 0.49 -12.36 3.43
CA VAL A 85 1.42 -11.24 3.24
C VAL A 85 2.48 -11.57 2.20
N VAL A 86 2.68 -10.63 1.26
CA VAL A 86 3.85 -10.58 0.38
C VAL A 86 4.64 -9.32 0.72
N ASN A 87 5.85 -9.48 1.23
CA ASN A 87 6.60 -8.38 1.83
C ASN A 87 7.69 -7.82 0.90
N PHE A 88 7.68 -6.49 0.70
CA PHE A 88 8.70 -5.71 0.00
C PHE A 88 9.21 -4.53 0.87
N THR A 89 9.05 -4.62 2.20
CA THR A 89 9.69 -3.73 3.18
C THR A 89 11.14 -4.10 3.45
#